data_AF-A0A7G1G5K3-F1
#
_entry.id   AF-A0A7G1G5K3-F1
#
_cell.length_a   1.000
_cell.length_b   1.000
_cell.length_c   1.000
_cell.angle_alpha   90.00
_cell.angle_beta   90.00
_cell.angle_gamma   90.00
#
_symmetry.space_group_name_H-M   'P 1'
#
loop_
_entity.id
_entity.type
_entity.pdbx_description
1 polymer ?
#
loop_
_entity_poly.entity_id
_entity_poly.type
_entity_poly.pdbx_seq_one_letter_code
_entity_poly.pdbx_strand_id
1 'polypeptide(L)'
;MDELIKECVSHLKNNKGKLADEFQHLVYITVHDKDDKFPYITYYIDEEGRYLKVFGPDSPKSVMSTMFNIVSKNTEKIEKDYVNIAENYGISVKTEIIGGICQSPFKVYAYKLEGNETLIKKLTFSEKIRGERYFSLYKYMTEEKVNFIVKNYKKWNSNVFFYPFNGEVNIVFLMPKKYSFSQKALATEIGSIFKDKIILKYENIQKTYKDPAMKINQRILSIFKVKVEDILKYNFLELYVDFIKKIDKIIEDIENINF
;
A
#
# COMPACT_ATOMS: atom_id res chain seq x y z
N MET A 1 15.10 -21.08 7.93
CA MET A 1 13.63 -21.04 7.88
C MET A 1 13.07 -21.83 9.04
N ASP A 2 13.50 -23.09 9.19
CA ASP A 2 13.05 -23.95 10.28
C ASP A 2 13.34 -23.37 11.67
N GLU A 3 14.50 -22.73 11.87
CA GLU A 3 14.83 -22.06 13.14
C GLU A 3 13.91 -20.87 13.43
N LEU A 4 13.64 -20.03 12.43
CA LEU A 4 12.66 -18.94 12.53
C LEU A 4 11.27 -19.46 12.88
N ILE A 5 10.83 -20.53 12.23
CA ILE A 5 9.53 -21.15 12.48
C ILE A 5 9.47 -21.68 13.92
N LYS A 6 10.51 -22.41 14.37
CA LYS A 6 10.60 -22.91 15.75
C LYS A 6 10.53 -21.78 16.77
N GLU A 7 11.24 -20.68 16.54
CA GLU A 7 11.21 -19.49 17.38
C GLU A 7 9.80 -18.87 17.43
N CYS A 8 9.15 -18.68 16.28
CA CYS A 8 7.80 -18.12 16.20
C CYS A 8 6.76 -19.02 16.89
N VAL A 9 6.82 -20.33 16.68
CA VAL A 9 5.94 -21.31 17.36
C VAL A 9 6.16 -21.26 18.88
N SER A 10 7.41 -21.13 19.33
CA SER A 10 7.73 -20.95 20.75
C SER A 10 7.08 -19.70 21.32
N HIS A 11 7.12 -18.57 20.59
CA HIS A 11 6.45 -17.33 21.01
C HIS A 11 4.92 -17.49 21.17
N LEU A 12 4.24 -18.20 20.25
CA LEU A 12 2.81 -18.47 20.39
C LEU A 12 2.52 -19.34 21.62
N LYS A 13 3.26 -20.43 21.79
CA LYS A 13 3.08 -21.37 22.91
C LYS A 13 3.32 -20.72 24.27
N ASN A 14 4.39 -19.94 24.40
CA ASN A 14 4.74 -19.26 25.66
C ASN A 14 3.75 -18.18 26.06
N ASN A 15 3.00 -17.63 25.10
CA ASN A 15 1.98 -16.61 25.37
C ASN A 15 0.54 -17.16 25.35
N LYS A 16 0.34 -18.48 25.16
CA LYS A 16 -0.99 -19.08 24.99
C LYS A 16 -2.00 -18.66 26.07
N GLY A 17 -1.60 -18.63 27.35
CA GLY A 17 -2.47 -18.19 28.45
C GLY A 17 -2.86 -16.71 28.45
N LYS A 18 -2.30 -15.89 27.54
CA LYS A 18 -2.61 -14.46 27.36
C LYS A 18 -3.28 -14.17 26.01
N LEU A 19 -3.38 -15.18 25.15
CA LEU A 19 -4.01 -15.08 23.84
C LEU A 19 -5.45 -15.61 23.98
N ALA A 20 -6.42 -14.88 23.44
CA ALA A 20 -7.81 -15.27 23.55
C ALA A 20 -8.12 -16.48 22.63
N ASP A 21 -8.70 -17.55 23.18
CA ASP A 21 -8.92 -18.80 22.45
C ASP A 21 -9.95 -18.65 21.30
N GLU A 22 -10.84 -17.66 21.35
CA GLU A 22 -11.82 -17.43 20.27
C GLU A 22 -11.21 -16.86 18.99
N PHE A 23 -9.98 -16.32 19.04
CA PHE A 23 -9.32 -15.72 17.88
C PHE A 23 -8.17 -16.58 17.37
N GLN A 24 -8.03 -16.65 16.05
CA GLN A 24 -6.82 -17.19 15.46
C GLN A 24 -5.67 -16.19 15.64
N HIS A 25 -4.56 -16.67 16.19
CA HIS A 25 -3.34 -15.90 16.39
C HIS A 25 -2.25 -16.36 15.45
N LEU A 26 -1.53 -15.40 14.85
CA LEU A 26 -0.37 -15.66 13.99
C LEU A 26 0.79 -14.79 14.45
N VAL A 27 1.99 -15.36 14.51
CA VAL A 27 3.21 -14.55 14.55
C VAL A 27 3.43 -14.00 13.16
N TYR A 28 3.65 -12.69 13.05
CA TYR A 28 4.09 -12.07 11.82
C TYR A 28 5.54 -11.60 11.96
N ILE A 29 6.32 -11.76 10.90
CA ILE A 29 7.63 -11.14 10.72
C ILE A 29 7.61 -10.44 9.37
N THR A 30 7.76 -9.12 9.40
CA THR A 30 7.74 -8.25 8.22
C THR A 30 9.14 -7.75 7.93
N VAL A 31 9.58 -7.88 6.68
CA VAL A 31 10.78 -7.23 6.16
C VAL A 31 10.34 -6.09 5.24
N HIS A 32 10.94 -4.92 5.42
CA HIS A 32 10.68 -3.76 4.56
C HIS A 32 11.92 -2.89 4.37
N ASP A 33 11.86 -1.99 3.40
CA ASP A 33 12.86 -0.96 3.19
C ASP A 33 12.68 0.19 4.19
N LYS A 34 13.78 0.62 4.82
CA LYS A 34 13.83 1.77 5.75
C LYS A 34 13.46 3.08 5.08
N ASP A 35 13.75 3.19 3.79
CA ASP A 35 13.49 4.39 2.99
C ASP A 35 12.12 4.37 2.30
N ASP A 36 11.25 3.39 2.59
CA ASP A 36 9.90 3.27 2.00
C ASP A 36 9.88 3.10 0.46
N LYS A 37 10.97 2.62 -0.17
CA LYS A 37 11.09 2.53 -1.65
C LYS A 37 10.51 1.26 -2.27
N PHE A 38 10.20 0.25 -1.45
CA PHE A 38 9.72 -1.04 -1.92
C PHE A 38 8.59 -1.58 -1.02
N PRO A 39 7.62 -2.34 -1.56
CA PRO A 39 6.55 -2.92 -0.75
C PRO A 39 7.07 -3.88 0.33
N TYR A 40 6.19 -4.24 1.26
CA TYR A 40 6.50 -5.09 2.41
C TYR A 40 6.43 -6.58 2.02
N ILE A 41 7.29 -7.40 2.64
CA ILE A 41 7.11 -8.85 2.67
C ILE A 41 6.82 -9.27 4.10
N THR A 42 5.66 -9.88 4.32
CA THR A 42 5.22 -10.36 5.64
C THR A 42 5.08 -11.87 5.64
N TYR A 43 5.79 -12.52 6.54
CA TYR A 43 5.64 -13.93 6.85
C TYR A 43 4.69 -14.07 8.04
N TYR A 44 3.65 -14.90 7.90
CA TYR A 44 2.77 -15.27 9.00
C TYR A 44 2.97 -16.73 9.33
N ILE A 45 3.12 -17.06 10.61
CA ILE A 45 3.40 -18.40 11.12
C ILE A 45 2.36 -18.74 12.19
N ASP A 46 1.76 -19.91 12.09
CA ASP A 46 0.80 -20.41 13.07
C ASP A 46 1.43 -21.36 14.11
N GLU A 47 0.62 -21.83 15.05
CA GLU A 47 1.07 -22.70 16.15
C GLU A 47 1.54 -24.09 15.70
N GLU A 48 1.13 -24.54 14.50
CA GLU A 48 1.55 -25.78 13.87
C GLU A 48 2.87 -25.60 13.08
N GLY A 49 3.38 -24.38 12.99
CA GLY A 49 4.57 -24.04 12.21
C GLY A 49 4.30 -23.93 10.70
N ARG A 50 3.02 -23.93 10.29
CA ARG A 50 2.65 -23.61 8.91
C ARG A 50 2.85 -22.11 8.71
N TYR A 51 3.26 -21.73 7.50
CA TYR A 51 3.45 -20.32 7.19
C TYR A 51 2.86 -19.93 5.84
N LEU A 52 2.59 -18.64 5.70
CA LEU A 52 2.34 -17.98 4.43
C LEU A 52 3.20 -16.72 4.32
N LYS A 53 3.48 -16.33 3.08
CA LYS A 53 4.26 -15.17 2.69
C LYS A 53 3.34 -14.23 1.90
N VAL A 54 3.31 -12.97 2.31
CA VAL A 54 2.53 -11.91 1.68
C VAL A 54 3.46 -10.85 1.15
N PHE A 55 3.33 -10.52 -0.13
CA PHE A 55 3.88 -9.29 -0.70
C PHE A 55 2.75 -8.25 -0.75
N GLY A 56 2.91 -7.10 -0.10
CA GLY A 56 1.80 -6.16 0.06
C GLY A 56 2.23 -4.73 0.41
N PRO A 57 1.27 -3.80 0.48
CA PRO A 57 1.55 -2.38 0.70
C PRO A 57 1.94 -2.04 2.14
N ASP A 58 1.56 -2.88 3.10
CA ASP A 58 1.57 -2.51 4.51
C ASP A 58 2.02 -3.66 5.40
N SER A 59 2.51 -3.30 6.59
CA SER A 59 2.76 -4.23 7.68
C SER A 59 1.51 -4.42 8.54
N PRO A 60 1.35 -5.57 9.23
CA PRO A 60 0.28 -5.76 10.22
C PRO A 60 0.23 -4.66 11.27
N LYS A 61 1.40 -4.19 11.74
CA LYS A 61 1.51 -3.12 12.74
C LYS A 61 0.86 -1.80 12.30
N SER A 62 0.75 -1.57 10.98
CA SER A 62 0.20 -0.34 10.41
C SER A 62 -1.32 -0.36 10.25
N VAL A 63 -1.93 -1.55 10.12
CA VAL A 63 -3.33 -1.69 9.69
C VAL A 63 -4.20 -2.51 10.65
N MET A 64 -3.61 -3.09 11.68
CA MET A 64 -4.32 -3.88 12.68
C MET A 64 -3.61 -3.90 14.03
N SER A 65 -4.34 -4.34 15.05
CA SER A 65 -3.79 -4.52 16.39
C SER A 65 -2.76 -5.65 16.41
N THR A 66 -1.57 -5.33 16.89
CA THR A 66 -0.47 -6.28 17.08
C THR A 66 -0.06 -6.29 18.54
N MET A 67 0.16 -7.48 19.09
CA MET A 67 0.57 -7.73 20.46
C MET A 67 2.00 -8.28 20.47
N PHE A 68 2.68 -8.18 21.62
CA PHE A 68 3.98 -8.79 21.89
C PHE A 68 5.01 -8.55 20.77
N ASN A 69 5.75 -7.46 20.83
CA ASN A 69 6.84 -7.22 19.88
C ASN A 69 7.82 -8.41 19.89
N ILE A 70 8.10 -8.96 18.71
CA ILE A 70 9.04 -10.06 18.53
C ILE A 70 10.27 -9.52 17.82
N VAL A 71 11.42 -9.68 18.46
CA VAL A 71 12.74 -9.44 17.87
C VAL A 71 13.34 -10.81 17.63
N SER A 72 13.20 -11.32 16.40
CA SER A 72 13.76 -12.62 16.03
C SER A 72 15.24 -12.50 15.68
N LYS A 73 16.03 -13.48 16.10
CA LYS A 73 17.45 -13.58 15.73
C LYS A 73 17.68 -14.37 14.44
N ASN A 74 16.66 -15.07 13.94
CA ASN A 74 16.76 -16.02 12.84
C ASN A 74 16.20 -15.47 11.52
N THR A 75 16.50 -14.20 11.20
CA THR A 75 15.85 -13.46 10.10
C THR A 75 16.68 -13.36 8.83
N GLU A 76 17.95 -13.77 8.83
CA GLU A 76 18.87 -13.60 7.70
C GLU A 76 18.30 -14.14 6.38
N LYS A 77 17.63 -15.30 6.42
CA LYS A 77 17.06 -15.91 5.21
C LYS A 77 15.92 -15.08 4.60
N ILE A 78 15.01 -14.56 5.42
CA ILE A 78 13.88 -13.76 4.93
C ILE A 78 14.32 -12.36 4.49
N GLU A 79 15.38 -11.85 5.11
CA GLU A 79 16.01 -10.60 4.72
C GLU A 79 16.70 -10.71 3.36
N LYS A 80 17.49 -11.78 3.15
CA LYS A 80 18.11 -12.06 1.85
C LYS A 80 17.07 -12.27 0.75
N ASP A 81 15.98 -12.98 1.04
CA ASP A 81 14.86 -13.17 0.10
C ASP A 81 14.23 -11.82 -0.30
N TYR A 82 14.02 -10.92 0.66
CA TYR A 82 13.51 -9.57 0.39
C TYR A 82 14.44 -8.77 -0.54
N VAL A 83 15.74 -8.77 -0.25
CA VAL A 83 16.76 -8.07 -1.06
C VAL A 83 16.78 -8.61 -2.49
N ASN A 84 16.85 -9.94 -2.66
CA ASN A 84 16.85 -10.57 -3.98
C ASN A 84 15.59 -10.20 -4.80
N ILE A 85 14.42 -10.16 -4.15
CA ILE A 85 13.18 -9.77 -4.80
C ILE A 85 13.24 -8.31 -5.26
N ALA A 86 13.72 -7.40 -4.42
CA ALA A 86 13.87 -5.99 -4.79
C ALA A 86 14.88 -5.79 -5.93
N GLU A 87 15.99 -6.54 -5.92
CA GLU A 87 17.02 -6.52 -6.98
C GLU A 87 16.48 -6.98 -8.33
N ASN A 88 15.56 -7.95 -8.36
CA ASN A 88 14.87 -8.36 -9.60
C ASN A 88 14.05 -7.23 -10.23
N TYR A 89 13.67 -6.21 -9.44
CA TYR A 89 13.03 -4.98 -9.92
C TYR A 89 14.02 -3.82 -10.13
N GLY A 90 15.32 -4.05 -9.94
CA GLY A 90 16.36 -3.02 -10.02
C GLY A 90 16.33 -2.02 -8.87
N ILE A 91 15.83 -2.42 -7.69
CA ILE A 91 15.67 -1.54 -6.53
C ILE A 91 16.64 -1.99 -5.42
N SER A 92 17.52 -1.09 -5.00
CA SER A 92 18.36 -1.30 -3.82
C SER A 92 17.62 -0.86 -2.55
N VAL A 93 17.59 -1.75 -1.56
CA VAL A 93 16.83 -1.59 -0.31
C VAL A 93 17.76 -1.66 0.91
N LYS A 94 17.40 -0.93 1.96
CA LYS A 94 17.98 -1.04 3.30
C LYS A 94 16.94 -1.68 4.20
N THR A 95 17.16 -2.93 4.55
CA THR A 95 16.21 -3.75 5.29
C THR A 95 16.00 -3.28 6.74
N GLU A 96 14.75 -3.37 7.17
CA GLU A 96 14.29 -3.31 8.55
C GLU A 96 13.29 -4.43 8.79
N ILE A 97 13.32 -4.99 9.98
CA ILE A 97 12.48 -6.12 10.37
C ILE A 97 11.65 -5.73 11.58
N ILE A 98 10.35 -5.98 11.47
CA ILE A 98 9.41 -5.83 12.57
C ILE A 98 8.61 -7.11 12.75
N GLY A 99 8.33 -7.47 13.98
CA GLY A 99 7.61 -8.70 14.29
C GLY A 99 6.69 -8.56 15.48
N GLY A 100 5.71 -9.44 15.55
CA GLY A 100 4.81 -9.54 16.68
C GLY A 100 3.74 -10.61 16.48
N ILE A 101 2.72 -10.60 17.32
CA ILE A 101 1.56 -11.48 17.22
C ILE A 101 0.37 -10.65 16.75
N CYS A 102 -0.30 -11.10 15.70
CA CYS A 102 -1.54 -10.51 15.22
C CYS A 102 -2.70 -11.49 15.43
N GLN A 103 -3.90 -10.94 15.56
CA GLN A 103 -5.13 -11.69 15.79
C GLN A 103 -6.11 -11.47 14.64
N SER A 104 -6.91 -12.49 14.32
CA SER A 104 -7.96 -12.40 13.30
C SER A 104 -9.03 -11.35 13.68
N PRO A 105 -9.64 -10.61 12.74
CA PRO A 105 -9.42 -10.59 11.28
C PRO A 105 -8.04 -10.08 10.89
N PHE A 106 -7.39 -10.73 9.92
CA PHE A 106 -6.11 -10.29 9.37
C PHE A 106 -6.33 -9.27 8.25
N LYS A 107 -6.00 -7.99 8.53
CA LYS A 107 -6.35 -6.84 7.67
C LYS A 107 -5.23 -6.42 6.72
N VAL A 108 -4.42 -7.35 6.23
CA VAL A 108 -3.31 -7.04 5.32
C VAL A 108 -3.65 -7.48 3.91
N TYR A 109 -3.62 -6.53 2.99
CA TYR A 109 -3.87 -6.78 1.57
C TYR A 109 -2.68 -7.47 0.91
N ALA A 110 -2.95 -8.56 0.18
CA ALA A 110 -1.91 -9.30 -0.53
C ALA A 110 -1.92 -8.97 -2.03
N TYR A 111 -0.78 -8.50 -2.54
CA TYR A 111 -0.51 -8.42 -3.98
C TYR A 111 -0.07 -9.77 -4.54
N LYS A 112 0.79 -10.47 -3.79
CA LYS A 112 1.13 -11.89 -4.00
C LYS A 112 0.99 -12.63 -2.68
N LEU A 113 0.58 -13.89 -2.74
CA LEU A 113 0.35 -14.75 -1.59
C LEU A 113 0.89 -16.15 -1.89
N GLU A 114 1.79 -16.63 -1.04
CA GLU A 114 2.48 -17.92 -1.20
C GLU A 114 2.56 -18.66 0.13
N GLY A 115 2.79 -19.98 0.12
CA GLY A 115 3.00 -20.79 1.33
C GLY A 115 1.99 -21.92 1.47
N ASN A 116 1.62 -22.26 2.72
CA ASN A 116 0.78 -23.40 3.02
C ASN A 116 -0.65 -23.22 2.47
N GLU A 117 -1.04 -24.04 1.49
CA GLU A 117 -2.35 -23.94 0.84
C GLU A 117 -3.54 -24.10 1.79
N THR A 118 -3.44 -24.99 2.77
CA THR A 118 -4.53 -25.25 3.74
C THR A 118 -4.77 -24.00 4.58
N LEU A 119 -3.71 -23.38 5.07
CA LEU A 119 -3.78 -22.12 5.82
C LEU A 119 -4.36 -20.99 4.94
N ILE A 120 -3.88 -20.85 3.70
CA ILE A 120 -4.40 -19.85 2.75
C ILE A 120 -5.89 -20.05 2.48
N LYS A 121 -6.33 -21.29 2.21
CA LYS A 121 -7.75 -21.62 1.97
C LYS A 121 -8.61 -21.29 3.20
N LYS A 122 -8.13 -21.64 4.41
CA LYS A 122 -8.83 -21.31 5.67
C LYS A 122 -9.00 -19.80 5.86
N LEU A 123 -7.93 -19.03 5.69
CA LEU A 123 -7.96 -17.58 5.91
C LEU A 123 -8.81 -16.85 4.87
N THR A 124 -8.65 -17.20 3.59
CA THR A 124 -9.45 -16.59 2.51
C THR A 124 -10.92 -17.00 2.55
N PHE A 125 -11.26 -18.18 3.08
CA PHE A 125 -12.64 -18.58 3.34
C PHE A 125 -13.26 -17.75 4.47
N SER A 126 -12.52 -17.51 5.55
CA SER A 126 -12.95 -16.63 6.64
C SER A 126 -13.22 -15.20 6.16
N GLU A 127 -12.35 -14.64 5.34
CA GLU A 127 -12.59 -13.34 4.67
C GLU A 127 -13.87 -13.34 3.84
N LYS A 128 -14.08 -14.40 3.04
CA LYS A 128 -15.27 -14.53 2.19
C LYS A 128 -16.56 -14.50 3.01
N ILE A 129 -16.60 -15.19 4.16
CA ILE A 129 -17.76 -15.19 5.07
C ILE A 129 -18.04 -13.76 5.58
N ARG A 130 -16.98 -12.98 5.82
CA ARG A 130 -17.07 -11.60 6.35
C ARG A 130 -17.28 -10.53 5.27
N GLY A 131 -17.28 -10.91 3.99
CA GLY A 131 -17.31 -9.96 2.88
C GLY A 131 -16.03 -9.13 2.74
N GLU A 132 -14.92 -9.60 3.30
CA GLU A 132 -13.61 -8.94 3.28
C GLU A 132 -12.76 -9.48 2.12
N ARG A 133 -11.77 -8.69 1.68
CA ARG A 133 -10.88 -9.05 0.55
C ARG A 133 -9.41 -8.70 0.81
N TYR A 134 -8.89 -9.01 2.00
CA TYR A 134 -7.52 -8.68 2.37
C TYR A 134 -6.51 -9.58 1.65
N PHE A 135 -6.29 -10.80 2.15
CA PHE A 135 -5.45 -11.78 1.47
C PHE A 135 -6.01 -12.10 0.09
N SER A 136 -7.32 -12.34 -0.04
CA SER A 136 -7.93 -12.74 -1.31
C SER A 136 -7.82 -11.71 -2.45
N LEU A 137 -7.33 -10.49 -2.20
CA LEU A 137 -6.93 -9.53 -3.24
C LEU A 137 -5.94 -10.12 -4.26
N TYR A 138 -5.04 -11.01 -3.85
CA TYR A 138 -3.99 -11.56 -4.73
C TYR A 138 -4.58 -12.20 -6.00
N LYS A 139 -5.82 -12.70 -5.94
CA LYS A 139 -6.53 -13.32 -7.06
C LYS A 139 -6.89 -12.34 -8.19
N TYR A 140 -6.84 -11.05 -7.92
CA TYR A 140 -7.21 -9.96 -8.83
C TYR A 140 -5.99 -9.14 -9.29
N MET A 141 -4.81 -9.52 -8.79
CA MET A 141 -3.54 -8.88 -9.07
C MET A 141 -2.80 -9.66 -10.15
N THR A 142 -2.69 -9.04 -11.34
CA THR A 142 -1.85 -9.57 -12.42
C THR A 142 -0.41 -9.13 -12.20
N GLU A 143 0.55 -9.83 -12.83
CA GLU A 143 1.96 -9.45 -12.77
C GLU A 143 2.18 -8.01 -13.26
N GLU A 144 1.44 -7.57 -14.28
CA GLU A 144 1.49 -6.21 -14.80
C GLU A 144 1.08 -5.17 -13.74
N LYS A 145 0.02 -5.43 -12.97
CA LYS A 145 -0.40 -4.54 -11.87
C LYS A 145 0.66 -4.49 -10.77
N VAL A 146 1.23 -5.64 -10.40
CA VAL A 146 2.30 -5.70 -9.39
C VAL A 146 3.52 -4.91 -9.87
N ASN A 147 3.95 -5.11 -11.11
CA ASN A 147 5.06 -4.39 -11.73
C ASN A 147 4.81 -2.88 -11.74
N PHE A 148 3.59 -2.44 -12.09
CA PHE A 148 3.23 -1.04 -12.07
C PHE A 148 3.35 -0.44 -10.66
N ILE A 149 2.83 -1.13 -9.65
CA ILE A 149 2.88 -0.67 -8.25
C ILE A 149 4.31 -0.57 -7.77
N VAL A 150 5.11 -1.63 -7.95
CA VAL A 150 6.52 -1.64 -7.55
C VAL A 150 7.28 -0.53 -8.25
N LYS A 151 7.11 -0.38 -9.57
CA LYS A 151 7.78 0.66 -10.34
C LYS A 151 7.38 2.06 -9.88
N ASN A 152 6.18 2.28 -9.34
CA ASN A 152 5.73 3.61 -8.91
C ASN A 152 5.61 3.74 -7.37
N TYR A 153 6.14 2.79 -6.60
CA TYR A 153 5.90 2.70 -5.16
C TYR A 153 6.44 3.93 -4.42
N LYS A 154 5.53 4.70 -3.81
CA LYS A 154 5.81 5.88 -2.98
C LYS A 154 6.82 6.85 -3.61
N LYS A 155 6.73 7.08 -4.93
CA LYS A 155 7.64 7.97 -5.66
C LYS A 155 6.93 8.86 -6.67
N TRP A 156 7.58 9.97 -7.00
CA TRP A 156 7.12 10.89 -8.03
C TRP A 156 7.46 10.37 -9.42
N ASN A 157 6.48 10.44 -10.32
CA ASN A 157 6.63 10.18 -11.74
C ASN A 157 5.93 11.31 -12.50
N SER A 158 6.69 12.19 -13.16
CA SER A 158 6.15 13.30 -13.95
C SER A 158 5.08 14.13 -13.23
N ASN A 159 5.34 14.50 -11.96
CA ASN A 159 4.43 15.27 -11.09
C ASN A 159 3.18 14.52 -10.59
N VAL A 160 3.13 13.20 -10.78
CA VAL A 160 2.14 12.32 -10.16
C VAL A 160 2.85 11.44 -9.13
N PHE A 161 2.31 11.37 -7.91
CA PHE A 161 2.83 10.50 -6.86
C PHE A 161 1.82 9.40 -6.56
N PHE A 162 2.31 8.17 -6.46
CA PHE A 162 1.50 7.00 -6.17
C PHE A 162 1.82 6.53 -4.76
N TYR A 163 0.79 6.44 -3.92
CA TYR A 163 0.91 5.98 -2.54
C TYR A 163 -0.02 4.77 -2.32
N PRO A 164 0.49 3.55 -2.55
CA PRO A 164 -0.25 2.33 -2.25
C PRO A 164 -0.41 2.18 -0.73
N PHE A 165 -1.64 1.96 -0.28
CA PHE A 165 -2.01 1.80 1.12
C PHE A 165 -3.35 1.07 1.22
N ASN A 166 -3.44 0.05 2.06
CA ASN A 166 -4.67 -0.64 2.45
C ASN A 166 -5.54 -1.11 1.26
N GLY A 167 -4.92 -1.74 0.25
CA GLY A 167 -5.62 -2.26 -0.93
C GLY A 167 -6.03 -1.20 -1.95
N GLU A 168 -5.63 0.05 -1.72
CA GLU A 168 -5.91 1.20 -2.56
C GLU A 168 -4.61 1.90 -2.95
N VAL A 169 -4.67 2.78 -3.93
CA VAL A 169 -3.57 3.67 -4.30
C VAL A 169 -4.09 5.09 -4.28
N ASN A 170 -3.50 5.92 -3.42
CA ASN A 170 -3.72 7.35 -3.46
C ASN A 170 -2.84 7.95 -4.57
N ILE A 171 -3.47 8.68 -5.48
CA ILE A 171 -2.85 9.32 -6.63
C ILE A 171 -2.83 10.82 -6.38
N VAL A 172 -1.63 11.40 -6.23
CA VAL A 172 -1.45 12.81 -5.90
C VAL A 172 -0.94 13.54 -7.12
N PHE A 173 -1.61 14.62 -7.51
CA PHE A 173 -1.16 15.54 -8.55
C PHE A 173 -0.44 16.72 -7.90
N LEU A 174 0.80 16.99 -8.31
CA LEU A 174 1.59 18.10 -7.81
C LEU A 174 1.11 19.44 -8.38
N MET A 175 1.16 20.50 -7.59
CA MET A 175 0.96 21.85 -8.12
C MET A 175 2.14 22.27 -9.02
N PRO A 176 1.91 22.73 -10.26
CA PRO A 176 2.98 23.23 -11.11
C PRO A 176 3.76 24.38 -10.47
N LYS A 177 5.10 24.32 -10.56
CA LYS A 177 5.98 25.37 -10.02
C LYS A 177 5.85 26.70 -10.76
N LYS A 178 5.43 26.67 -12.03
CA LYS A 178 5.26 27.85 -12.90
C LYS A 178 4.21 28.84 -12.40
N TYR A 179 3.26 28.39 -11.58
CA TYR A 179 2.21 29.26 -11.09
C TYR A 179 2.72 30.24 -10.03
N SER A 180 2.34 31.51 -10.19
CA SER A 180 2.48 32.55 -9.17
C SER A 180 1.63 32.21 -7.92
N PHE A 181 1.77 33.00 -6.86
CA PHE A 181 0.99 32.76 -5.63
C PHE A 181 -0.52 32.85 -5.87
N SER A 182 -0.99 33.87 -6.61
CA SER A 182 -2.40 34.04 -6.96
C SER A 182 -2.89 32.91 -7.86
N GLN A 183 -2.12 32.56 -8.89
CA GLN A 183 -2.43 31.45 -9.80
C GLN A 183 -2.52 30.11 -9.06
N LYS A 184 -1.69 29.88 -8.04
CA LYS A 184 -1.78 28.65 -7.21
C LYS A 184 -3.09 28.57 -6.43
N ALA A 185 -3.62 29.69 -5.95
CA ALA A 185 -4.92 29.72 -5.28
C ALA A 185 -6.05 29.39 -6.26
N LEU A 186 -6.08 30.06 -7.41
CA LEU A 186 -7.02 29.80 -8.51
C LEU A 186 -6.96 28.34 -8.98
N ALA A 187 -5.75 27.82 -9.22
CA ALA A 187 -5.53 26.43 -9.63
C ALA A 187 -6.05 25.42 -8.61
N THR A 188 -5.95 25.70 -7.30
CA THR A 188 -6.52 24.84 -6.26
C THR A 188 -8.04 24.78 -6.34
N GLU A 189 -8.72 25.91 -6.52
CA GLU A 189 -10.18 25.96 -6.65
C GLU A 189 -10.68 25.27 -7.93
N ILE A 190 -10.08 25.61 -9.08
CA ILE A 190 -10.40 24.96 -10.36
C ILE A 190 -10.11 23.44 -10.28
N GLY A 191 -9.00 23.07 -9.63
CA GLY A 191 -8.64 21.68 -9.40
C GLY A 191 -9.66 20.93 -8.56
N SER A 192 -10.26 21.57 -7.54
CA SER A 192 -11.34 20.97 -6.75
C SER A 192 -12.55 20.63 -7.63
N ILE A 193 -12.95 21.56 -8.50
CA ILE A 193 -14.08 21.36 -9.43
C ILE A 193 -13.78 20.21 -10.41
N PHE A 194 -12.56 20.17 -10.97
CA PHE A 194 -12.17 19.09 -11.88
C PHE A 194 -12.05 17.74 -11.19
N LYS A 195 -11.59 17.72 -9.94
CA LYS A 195 -11.56 16.50 -9.12
C LYS A 195 -12.97 15.91 -8.99
N ASP A 196 -13.95 16.73 -8.63
CA ASP A 196 -15.33 16.26 -8.47
C ASP A 196 -15.91 15.78 -9.82
N LYS A 197 -15.61 16.46 -10.93
CA LYS A 197 -15.98 15.99 -12.29
C LYS A 197 -15.37 14.64 -12.66
N ILE A 198 -14.10 14.40 -12.32
CA ILE A 198 -13.42 13.12 -12.57
C ILE A 198 -14.08 12.02 -11.74
N ILE A 199 -14.35 12.26 -10.46
CA ILE A 199 -14.98 11.29 -9.57
C ILE A 199 -16.38 10.91 -10.09
N LEU A 200 -17.17 11.88 -10.56
CA LEU A 200 -18.47 11.60 -11.17
C LEU A 200 -18.38 10.82 -12.48
N LYS A 201 -17.31 11.03 -13.25
CA LYS A 201 -17.11 10.36 -14.55
C LYS A 201 -16.59 8.93 -14.41
N TYR A 202 -15.78 8.65 -13.40
CA TYR A 202 -15.07 7.37 -13.25
C TYR A 202 -15.50 6.66 -11.97
N GLU A 203 -16.34 5.63 -12.10
CA GLU A 203 -16.95 4.91 -10.97
C GLU A 203 -15.96 4.34 -9.94
N ASN A 204 -14.74 4.00 -10.38
CA ASN A 204 -13.71 3.39 -9.52
C ASN A 204 -12.73 4.41 -8.90
N ILE A 205 -12.92 5.71 -9.17
CA ILE A 205 -12.10 6.78 -8.59
C ILE A 205 -12.89 7.47 -7.48
N GLN A 206 -12.30 7.54 -6.29
CA GLN A 206 -12.92 8.09 -5.10
C GLN A 206 -12.24 9.35 -4.61
N LYS A 207 -13.01 10.16 -3.87
CA LYS A 207 -12.49 11.30 -3.11
C LYS A 207 -11.61 10.79 -1.97
N THR A 208 -10.46 11.42 -1.82
CA THR A 208 -9.57 11.24 -0.67
C THR A 208 -8.92 12.56 -0.31
N TYR A 209 -8.13 12.55 0.76
CA TYR A 209 -7.37 13.69 1.26
C TYR A 209 -5.91 13.28 1.49
N LYS A 210 -5.05 14.28 1.63
CA LYS A 210 -3.64 14.08 1.91
C LYS A 210 -3.48 13.44 3.30
N ASP A 211 -2.92 12.24 3.32
CA ASP A 211 -2.57 11.55 4.56
C ASP A 211 -1.16 12.02 5.03
N PRO A 212 -0.98 12.40 6.31
CA PRO A 212 0.35 12.70 6.86
C PRO A 212 1.40 11.61 6.60
N ALA A 213 0.99 10.34 6.56
CA ALA A 213 1.86 9.19 6.28
C ALA A 213 2.47 9.21 4.86
N MET A 214 1.94 10.03 3.95
CA MET A 214 2.51 10.23 2.61
C MET A 214 3.80 11.05 2.63
N LYS A 215 4.13 11.77 3.71
CA LYS A 215 5.35 12.61 3.86
C LYS A 215 5.55 13.62 2.72
N ILE A 216 4.46 14.09 2.08
CA ILE A 216 4.51 15.08 1.00
C ILE A 216 4.55 16.47 1.62
N ASN A 217 5.60 17.25 1.39
CA ASN A 217 5.69 18.63 1.90
C ASN A 217 5.31 19.69 0.85
N GLN A 218 5.22 19.29 -0.42
CA GLN A 218 4.84 20.18 -1.50
C GLN A 218 3.34 20.49 -1.51
N ARG A 219 2.98 21.64 -2.13
CA ARG A 219 1.59 21.98 -2.41
C ARG A 219 1.03 21.02 -3.47
N ILE A 220 -0.07 20.37 -3.13
CA ILE A 220 -0.76 19.44 -4.02
C ILE A 220 -1.87 20.18 -4.77
N LEU A 221 -2.13 19.75 -5.99
CA LEU A 221 -3.22 20.25 -6.81
C LEU A 221 -4.50 19.45 -6.54
N SER A 222 -4.38 18.12 -6.58
CA SER A 222 -5.50 17.22 -6.37
C SER A 222 -5.00 15.88 -5.84
N ILE A 223 -5.91 15.12 -5.23
CA ILE A 223 -5.65 13.76 -4.78
C ILE A 223 -6.88 12.88 -5.01
N PHE A 224 -6.64 11.70 -5.55
CA PHE A 224 -7.64 10.69 -5.85
C PHE A 224 -7.29 9.38 -5.17
N LYS A 225 -8.26 8.50 -5.04
CA LYS A 225 -8.04 7.14 -4.56
C LYS A 225 -8.68 6.15 -5.52
N VAL A 226 -7.96 5.09 -5.84
CA VAL A 226 -8.45 4.00 -6.71
C VAL A 226 -8.12 2.67 -6.04
N LYS A 227 -8.98 1.67 -6.21
CA LYS A 227 -8.64 0.31 -5.78
C LYS A 227 -7.41 -0.16 -6.55
N VAL A 228 -6.52 -0.87 -5.88
CA VAL A 228 -5.27 -1.32 -6.48
C VAL A 228 -5.50 -2.28 -7.67
N GLU A 229 -6.60 -3.04 -7.65
CA GLU A 229 -7.00 -3.91 -8.76
C GLU A 229 -7.42 -3.14 -10.02
N ASP A 230 -7.75 -1.86 -9.89
CA ASP A 230 -8.20 -0.97 -10.97
C ASP A 230 -7.12 0.02 -11.42
N ILE A 231 -5.90 -0.07 -10.86
CA ILE A 231 -4.85 0.94 -11.06
C ILE A 231 -4.46 1.16 -12.53
N LEU A 232 -4.56 0.12 -13.36
CA LEU A 232 -4.24 0.15 -14.79
C LEU A 232 -5.41 0.55 -15.69
N LYS A 233 -6.63 0.71 -15.15
CA LYS A 233 -7.79 1.16 -15.95
C LYS A 233 -7.65 2.60 -16.44
N TYR A 234 -6.76 3.38 -15.83
CA TYR A 234 -6.62 4.81 -16.10
C TYR A 234 -5.14 5.19 -16.25
N ASN A 235 -4.87 6.09 -17.21
CA ASN A 235 -3.56 6.70 -17.34
C ASN A 235 -3.50 7.99 -16.50
N PHE A 236 -3.06 7.88 -15.25
CA PHE A 236 -3.01 9.02 -14.34
C PHE A 236 -2.00 10.10 -14.76
N LEU A 237 -0.98 9.75 -15.55
CA LEU A 237 -0.01 10.72 -16.08
C LEU A 237 -0.66 11.61 -17.16
N GLU A 238 -1.39 11.00 -18.08
CA GLU A 238 -2.16 11.71 -19.11
C GLU A 238 -3.29 12.53 -18.47
N LEU A 239 -3.99 11.94 -17.49
CA LEU A 239 -5.01 12.64 -16.72
C LEU A 239 -4.44 13.90 -16.05
N TYR A 240 -3.23 13.83 -15.48
CA TYR A 240 -2.54 15.00 -14.94
C TYR A 240 -2.26 16.06 -16.01
N VAL A 241 -1.72 15.66 -17.17
CA VAL A 241 -1.43 16.59 -18.27
C VAL A 241 -2.71 17.32 -18.72
N ASP A 242 -3.80 16.60 -18.90
CA ASP A 242 -5.09 17.18 -19.28
C ASP A 242 -5.66 18.09 -18.19
N PHE A 243 -5.45 17.72 -16.92
CA PHE A 243 -5.82 18.52 -15.76
C PHE A 243 -5.12 19.88 -15.79
N ILE A 244 -3.80 19.88 -16.02
CA ILE A 244 -3.00 21.12 -16.08
C ILE A 244 -3.39 21.97 -17.30
N LYS A 245 -3.53 21.37 -18.49
CA LYS A 245 -3.94 22.10 -19.70
C LYS A 245 -5.26 22.86 -19.52
N LYS A 246 -6.24 22.23 -18.87
CA LYS A 246 -7.53 22.87 -18.61
C LYS A 246 -7.44 24.00 -17.58
N ILE A 247 -6.61 23.83 -16.54
CA ILE A 247 -6.37 24.89 -15.55
C ILE A 247 -5.66 26.08 -16.20
N ASP A 248 -4.60 25.82 -16.97
CA ASP A 248 -3.84 26.85 -17.67
C ASP A 248 -4.76 27.71 -18.53
N LYS A 249 -5.61 27.07 -19.33
CA LYS A 249 -6.58 27.77 -20.18
C LYS A 249 -7.52 28.65 -19.37
N ILE A 250 -8.07 28.15 -18.27
CA ILE A 250 -9.00 28.95 -17.44
C ILE A 250 -8.27 30.12 -16.77
N ILE A 251 -7.04 29.93 -16.31
CA ILE A 251 -6.23 31.02 -15.74
C ILE A 251 -5.95 32.08 -16.79
N GLU A 252 -5.55 31.69 -18.00
CA GLU A 252 -5.32 32.60 -19.13
C GLU A 252 -6.61 33.36 -19.50
N ASP A 253 -7.75 32.66 -19.58
CA ASP A 253 -9.04 33.28 -19.85
C ASP A 253 -9.40 34.32 -18.78
N ILE A 254 -9.14 34.04 -17.49
CA ILE A 254 -9.39 34.97 -16.37
C ILE A 254 -8.45 36.18 -16.42
N GLU A 255 -7.17 35.98 -16.71
CA GLU A 255 -6.17 37.05 -16.80
C GLU A 255 -6.44 38.01 -17.98
N ASN A 256 -7.08 37.52 -19.03
CA ASN A 256 -7.50 38.32 -20.19
C ASN A 256 -8.85 39.05 -19.99
N ILE A 257 -9.53 38.86 -18.86
CA ILE A 257 -10.73 39.66 -18.53
C ILE A 257 -10.26 41.07 -18.16
N ASN A 258 -10.29 41.96 -19.16
CA ASN A 258 -10.17 43.40 -18.93
C ASN A 258 -11.41 43.88 -18.16
N PHE A 259 -11.21 44.34 -16.93
CA PHE A 259 -12.20 45.10 -16.16
C PHE A 259 -12.10 46.59 -16.49
#